data_AF-A0A9P0GNF1-F1
#
_entry.id   AF-A0A9P0GNF1-F1
#
_cell.length_a   1.000
_cell.length_b   1.000
_cell.length_c   1.000
_cell.angle_alpha   90.00
_cell.angle_beta   90.00
_cell.angle_gamma   90.00
#
_symmetry.space_group_name_H-M   'P 1'
#
loop_
_entity.id
_entity.type
_entity.pdbx_description
1 polymer ?
#
loop_
_entity_poly.entity_id
_entity_poly.type
_entity_poly.pdbx_seq_one_letter_code
_entity_poly.pdbx_strand_id
1 'polypeptide(L)'
;MLKSLEDYIVEMENRSSHDEAQAQNMSEDIWTQLQQKENDIVLAAELGKALLEKNEELRKQQEVLVEEYSKKLEAVEQDRHILRRKLHSKESELDARIIELQNDVLELTSKVNAKDNLLKQLEREKSSLVAELTAQNTRLTTQLKQESQKQQHLRSELDKYKEQLMLGKHNFQEHIRSTVGLRDELDMLTEKNKDIEIRLQMAEAERDSISVELEEASDRIRLMKMHAREQDARYQQSLKEYSLPQEKMSIEERVSDGEHRSLLSEMDVSEPTLSQECLSVYRQLRSLVSQLRSHSDDDSGLHSDCSSSSLDDSSRFSPGLLSEVAQELVSLVLDTDIVNILESLEQARRQILEQGEELNRRSGRLRELTSKASVCEVELAAAVEERDRARHDASYSSLAQDEAVMKARDERDIAVQRRTKVEVELARTRVELMQASSQLIESIQQKVELSQQLEQWQMDMEELLNEQLKNKLSNQEIKMRKTSEEPIAPPQRKLLRFFYR
;
A
#
# COMPACT_ATOMS: atom_id res chain seq x y z
N MET A 1 80.27 -71.17 146.60
CA MET A 1 80.35 -69.74 146.25
C MET A 1 81.73 -69.26 145.82
N LEU A 2 82.86 -69.79 146.34
CA LEU A 2 84.18 -69.40 145.79
C LEU A 2 84.49 -70.05 144.42
N LYS A 3 84.29 -71.36 144.25
CA LYS A 3 84.51 -72.03 142.95
C LYS A 3 83.72 -71.46 141.76
N SER A 4 82.50 -70.98 142.00
CA SER A 4 81.66 -70.37 140.96
C SER A 4 82.13 -68.99 140.50
N LEU A 5 83.06 -68.35 141.23
CA LEU A 5 83.70 -67.10 140.81
C LEU A 5 84.96 -67.37 139.99
N GLU A 6 85.71 -68.42 140.32
CA GLU A 6 86.89 -68.85 139.55
C GLU A 6 86.49 -69.30 138.13
N ASP A 7 85.44 -70.13 138.00
CA ASP A 7 84.92 -70.56 136.69
C ASP A 7 84.43 -69.36 135.83
N TYR A 8 83.78 -68.36 136.45
CA TYR A 8 83.28 -67.17 135.77
C TYR A 8 84.41 -66.23 135.30
N ILE A 9 85.51 -66.14 136.05
CA ILE A 9 86.68 -65.35 135.65
C ILE A 9 87.37 -66.00 134.45
N VAL A 10 87.49 -67.33 134.43
CA VAL A 10 88.03 -68.08 133.28
C VAL A 10 87.14 -67.98 132.04
N GLU A 11 85.80 -67.97 132.19
CA GLU A 11 84.90 -67.67 131.06
C GLU A 11 85.05 -66.24 130.54
N MET A 12 85.33 -65.26 131.41
CA MET A 12 85.52 -63.86 131.00
C MET A 12 86.86 -63.61 130.31
N GLU A 13 87.96 -64.23 130.76
CA GLU A 13 89.26 -64.16 130.06
C GLU A 13 89.25 -64.90 128.71
N ASN A 14 88.48 -65.98 128.58
CA ASN A 14 88.27 -66.66 127.29
C ASN A 14 87.34 -65.89 126.34
N ARG A 15 86.52 -64.94 126.85
CA ARG A 15 85.72 -64.04 126.00
C ARG A 15 86.53 -62.85 125.50
N SER A 16 87.30 -62.18 126.36
CA SER A 16 88.14 -61.04 125.94
C SER A 16 89.19 -61.45 124.88
N SER A 17 89.74 -62.66 124.99
CA SER A 17 90.65 -63.21 123.97
C SER A 17 89.97 -63.68 122.68
N HIS A 18 88.64 -63.80 122.65
CA HIS A 18 87.86 -64.05 121.42
C HIS A 18 87.46 -62.74 120.72
N ASP A 19 87.14 -61.70 121.48
CA ASP A 19 86.75 -60.39 120.94
C ASP A 19 87.90 -59.70 120.18
N GLU A 20 89.16 -59.83 120.63
CA GLU A 20 90.33 -59.30 119.91
C GLU A 20 90.56 -59.99 118.54
N ALA A 21 90.20 -61.26 118.41
CA ALA A 21 90.30 -62.02 117.15
C ALA A 21 89.13 -61.75 116.19
N GLN A 22 87.93 -61.49 116.71
CA GLN A 22 86.76 -61.14 115.89
C GLN A 22 86.77 -59.69 115.39
N ALA A 23 87.40 -58.76 116.12
CA ALA A 23 87.57 -57.37 115.69
C ALA A 23 88.37 -57.22 114.37
N GLN A 24 89.36 -58.09 114.14
CA GLN A 24 90.15 -58.07 112.90
C GLN A 24 89.35 -58.60 111.69
N ASN A 25 88.60 -59.70 111.87
CA ASN A 25 87.83 -60.31 110.79
C ASN A 25 86.61 -59.45 110.37
N MET A 26 85.94 -58.80 111.35
CA MET A 26 84.90 -57.80 111.06
C MET A 26 85.45 -56.58 110.30
N SER A 27 86.72 -56.21 110.50
CA SER A 27 87.32 -55.07 109.81
C SER A 27 87.52 -55.34 108.32
N GLU A 28 88.00 -56.53 107.92
CA GLU A 28 88.13 -56.90 106.50
C GLU A 28 86.78 -56.96 105.76
N ASP A 29 85.74 -57.47 106.42
CA ASP A 29 84.38 -57.52 105.86
C ASP A 29 83.78 -56.10 105.69
N ILE A 30 84.10 -55.17 106.61
CA ILE A 30 83.73 -53.75 106.48
C ILE A 30 84.48 -53.06 105.33
N TRP A 31 85.77 -53.35 105.14
CA TRP A 31 86.55 -52.78 104.02
C TRP A 31 86.05 -53.22 102.65
N THR A 32 85.70 -54.50 102.48
CA THR A 32 85.17 -54.99 101.20
C THR A 32 83.76 -54.44 100.91
N GLN A 33 82.91 -54.29 101.94
CA GLN A 33 81.61 -53.63 101.81
C GLN A 33 81.75 -52.13 101.50
N LEU A 34 82.72 -51.43 102.10
CA LEU A 34 83.00 -50.03 101.79
C LEU A 34 83.44 -49.88 100.33
N GLN A 35 84.36 -50.72 99.85
CA GLN A 35 84.81 -50.71 98.46
C GLN A 35 83.68 -51.03 97.47
N GLN A 36 82.76 -51.95 97.81
CA GLN A 36 81.54 -52.17 97.03
C GLN A 36 80.65 -50.93 97.00
N LYS A 37 80.50 -50.22 98.13
CA LYS A 37 79.71 -48.97 98.18
C LYS A 37 80.38 -47.82 97.42
N GLU A 38 81.70 -47.72 97.43
CA GLU A 38 82.44 -46.77 96.60
C GLU A 38 82.24 -47.07 95.12
N ASN A 39 82.33 -48.33 94.70
CA ASN A 39 82.02 -48.75 93.33
C ASN A 39 80.55 -48.48 92.94
N ASP A 40 79.58 -48.76 93.83
CA ASP A 40 78.16 -48.45 93.62
C ASP A 40 77.93 -46.94 93.44
N ILE A 41 78.62 -46.10 94.22
CA ILE A 41 78.54 -44.63 94.13
C ILE A 41 79.15 -44.13 92.83
N VAL A 42 80.29 -44.68 92.41
CA VAL A 42 80.91 -44.35 91.11
C VAL A 42 79.99 -44.77 89.96
N LEU A 43 79.43 -45.98 89.98
CA LEU A 43 78.49 -46.46 88.96
C LEU A 43 77.21 -45.59 88.93
N ALA A 44 76.69 -45.19 90.08
CA ALA A 44 75.53 -44.29 90.16
C ALA A 44 75.86 -42.88 89.64
N ALA A 45 77.08 -42.39 89.84
CA ALA A 45 77.55 -41.13 89.27
C ALA A 45 77.75 -41.23 87.75
N GLU A 46 78.29 -42.34 87.23
CA GLU A 46 78.41 -42.61 85.80
C GLU A 46 77.05 -42.75 85.12
N LEU A 47 76.11 -43.48 85.72
CA LEU A 47 74.71 -43.57 85.26
C LEU A 47 74.02 -42.21 85.32
N GLY A 48 74.23 -41.44 86.40
CA GLY A 48 73.77 -40.06 86.52
C GLY A 48 74.32 -39.15 85.42
N LYS A 49 75.61 -39.28 85.09
CA LYS A 49 76.26 -38.57 83.99
C LYS A 49 75.68 -38.96 82.64
N ALA A 50 75.50 -40.25 82.36
CA ALA A 50 74.89 -40.73 81.13
C ALA A 50 73.41 -40.29 80.99
N LEU A 51 72.67 -40.21 82.10
CA LEU A 51 71.32 -39.65 82.12
C LEU A 51 71.31 -38.13 81.90
N LEU A 52 72.29 -37.39 82.43
CA LEU A 52 72.45 -35.96 82.16
C LEU A 52 72.82 -35.70 80.70
N GLU A 53 73.80 -36.42 80.15
CA GLU A 53 74.20 -36.36 78.74
C GLU A 53 72.99 -36.65 77.82
N LYS A 54 72.23 -37.71 78.09
CA LYS A 54 71.00 -38.03 77.33
C LYS A 54 69.91 -36.97 77.49
N ASN A 55 69.77 -36.36 78.67
CA ASN A 55 68.84 -35.24 78.86
C ASN A 55 69.30 -33.97 78.11
N GLU A 56 70.60 -33.71 78.00
CA GLU A 56 71.15 -32.62 77.20
C GLU A 56 70.97 -32.88 75.69
N GLU A 57 71.16 -34.11 75.22
CA GLU A 57 70.84 -34.49 73.84
C GLU A 57 69.35 -34.31 73.53
N LEU A 58 68.46 -34.76 74.41
CA LEU A 58 67.01 -34.56 74.27
C LEU A 58 66.63 -33.07 74.30
N ARG A 59 67.28 -32.24 75.12
CA ARG A 59 67.09 -30.78 75.11
C ARG A 59 67.52 -30.16 73.78
N LYS A 60 68.72 -30.50 73.27
CA LYS A 60 69.19 -30.03 71.96
C LYS A 60 68.25 -30.46 70.83
N GLN A 61 67.72 -31.68 70.87
CA GLN A 61 66.71 -32.15 69.91
C GLN A 61 65.38 -31.37 70.04
N GLN A 62 64.94 -31.05 71.26
CA GLN A 62 63.76 -30.20 71.49
C GLN A 62 63.97 -28.77 70.99
N GLU A 63 65.14 -28.17 71.22
CA GLU A 63 65.51 -26.83 70.73
C GLU A 63 65.47 -26.76 69.20
N VAL A 64 66.13 -27.71 68.50
CA VAL A 64 66.09 -27.79 67.04
C VAL A 64 64.65 -28.00 66.53
N LEU A 65 63.86 -28.84 67.19
CA LEU A 65 62.47 -29.09 66.80
C LEU A 65 61.59 -27.85 67.00
N VAL A 66 61.80 -27.08 68.07
CA VAL A 66 61.12 -25.80 68.32
C VAL A 66 61.52 -24.76 67.26
N GLU A 67 62.80 -24.67 66.88
CA GLU A 67 63.25 -23.81 65.78
C GLU A 67 62.66 -24.21 64.42
N GLU A 68 62.54 -25.51 64.14
CA GLU A 68 61.88 -25.97 62.93
C GLU A 68 60.39 -25.59 62.91
N TYR A 69 59.70 -25.73 64.04
CA TYR A 69 58.29 -25.36 64.13
C TYR A 69 58.08 -23.84 64.11
N SER A 70 58.99 -23.02 64.66
CA SER A 70 58.92 -21.56 64.52
C SER A 70 59.12 -21.13 63.06
N LYS A 71 60.13 -21.67 62.37
CA LYS A 71 60.36 -21.42 60.93
C LYS A 71 59.16 -21.84 60.07
N LYS A 72 58.54 -22.99 60.37
CA LYS A 72 57.29 -23.45 59.71
C LYS A 72 56.11 -22.53 60.00
N LEU A 73 55.96 -22.05 61.24
CA LEU A 73 54.92 -21.09 61.62
C LEU A 73 55.09 -19.75 60.90
N GLU A 74 56.30 -19.18 60.90
CA GLU A 74 56.64 -17.95 60.18
C GLU A 74 56.32 -18.05 58.68
N ALA A 75 56.66 -19.17 58.03
CA ALA A 75 56.33 -19.40 56.62
C ALA A 75 54.80 -19.42 56.39
N VAL A 76 54.04 -20.13 57.22
CA VAL A 76 52.56 -20.17 57.15
C VAL A 76 51.95 -18.79 57.40
N GLU A 77 52.52 -17.99 58.31
CA GLU A 77 52.06 -16.62 58.54
C GLU A 77 52.36 -15.71 57.35
N GLN A 78 53.56 -15.79 56.76
CA GLN A 78 53.92 -15.07 55.54
C GLN A 78 52.97 -15.43 54.39
N ASP A 79 52.72 -16.72 54.15
CA ASP A 79 51.78 -17.19 53.14
C ASP A 79 50.36 -16.68 53.42
N ARG A 80 49.88 -16.73 54.67
CA ARG A 80 48.60 -16.15 55.09
C ARG A 80 48.52 -14.65 54.77
N HIS A 81 49.58 -13.88 55.02
CA HIS A 81 49.63 -12.45 54.71
C HIS A 81 49.66 -12.18 53.20
N ILE A 82 50.39 -12.98 52.42
CA ILE A 82 50.43 -12.90 50.96
C ILE A 82 49.06 -13.26 50.37
N LEU A 83 48.43 -14.33 50.82
CA LEU A 83 47.10 -14.76 50.36
C LEU A 83 46.02 -13.73 50.68
N ARG A 84 46.03 -13.12 51.88
CA ARG A 84 45.12 -12.01 52.22
C ARG A 84 45.30 -10.80 51.29
N ARG A 85 46.54 -10.42 50.95
CA ARG A 85 46.80 -9.33 49.99
C ARG A 85 46.34 -9.69 48.58
N LYS A 86 46.58 -10.93 48.12
CA LYS A 86 46.10 -11.41 46.81
C LYS A 86 44.58 -11.44 46.74
N LEU A 87 43.90 -11.89 47.80
CA LEU A 87 42.44 -11.87 47.91
C LEU A 87 41.92 -10.42 47.81
N HIS A 88 42.45 -9.50 48.63
CA HIS A 88 42.03 -8.10 48.62
C HIS A 88 42.28 -7.39 47.27
N SER A 89 43.37 -7.74 46.57
CA SER A 89 43.60 -7.27 45.19
C SER A 89 42.51 -7.76 44.24
N LYS A 90 42.09 -9.03 44.36
CA LYS A 90 41.03 -9.60 43.52
C LYS A 90 39.63 -9.12 43.88
N GLU A 91 39.35 -8.88 45.16
CA GLU A 91 38.14 -8.17 45.60
C GLU A 91 38.09 -6.77 44.95
N SER A 92 39.17 -5.99 45.06
CA SER A 92 39.25 -4.64 44.47
C SER A 92 39.10 -4.63 42.93
N GLU A 93 39.70 -5.61 42.23
CA GLU A 93 39.53 -5.78 40.78
C GLU A 93 38.08 -6.13 40.40
N LEU A 94 37.42 -6.98 41.20
CA LEU A 94 36.02 -7.36 40.98
C LEU A 94 35.07 -6.21 41.29
N ASP A 95 35.29 -5.47 42.37
CA ASP A 95 34.50 -4.28 42.73
C ASP A 95 34.60 -3.20 41.63
N ALA A 96 35.81 -2.95 41.10
CA ALA A 96 35.99 -2.07 39.95
C ALA A 96 35.21 -2.56 38.73
N ARG A 97 35.27 -3.87 38.41
CA ARG A 97 34.52 -4.44 37.30
C ARG A 97 33.01 -4.42 37.49
N ILE A 98 32.53 -4.54 38.73
CA ILE A 98 31.11 -4.38 39.08
C ILE A 98 30.67 -2.93 38.83
N ILE A 99 31.47 -1.94 39.22
CA ILE A 99 31.17 -0.52 38.98
C ILE A 99 31.15 -0.20 37.48
N GLU A 100 32.09 -0.72 36.69
CA GLU A 100 32.08 -0.61 35.23
C GLU A 100 30.76 -1.15 34.64
N LEU A 101 30.39 -2.39 34.98
CA LEU A 101 29.16 -3.01 34.47
C LEU A 101 27.88 -2.31 34.96
N GLN A 102 27.88 -1.74 36.17
CA GLN A 102 26.78 -0.92 36.66
C GLN A 102 26.64 0.37 35.84
N ASN A 103 27.75 1.03 35.51
CA ASN A 103 27.75 2.22 34.65
C ASN A 103 27.28 1.88 33.23
N ASP A 104 27.75 0.77 32.65
CA ASP A 104 27.31 0.29 31.33
C ASP A 104 25.78 0.04 31.31
N VAL A 105 25.25 -0.63 32.33
CA VAL A 105 23.80 -0.89 32.48
C VAL A 105 23.01 0.42 32.62
N LEU A 106 23.50 1.39 33.40
CA LEU A 106 22.86 2.70 33.53
C LEU A 106 22.87 3.49 32.22
N GLU A 107 24.00 3.49 31.49
CA GLU A 107 24.11 4.18 30.21
C GLU A 107 23.21 3.54 29.14
N LEU A 108 23.19 2.20 29.05
CA LEU A 108 22.30 1.47 28.15
C LEU A 108 20.82 1.71 28.50
N THR A 109 20.47 1.70 29.78
CA THR A 109 19.10 2.00 30.24
C THR A 109 18.70 3.44 29.87
N SER A 110 19.60 4.40 30.02
CA SER A 110 19.39 5.80 29.60
C SER A 110 19.21 5.92 28.09
N LYS A 111 20.05 5.25 27.29
CA LYS A 111 19.96 5.19 25.82
C LYS A 111 18.64 4.58 25.34
N VAL A 112 18.19 3.48 25.97
CA VAL A 112 16.90 2.84 25.67
C VAL A 112 15.74 3.81 25.99
N ASN A 113 15.71 4.39 27.18
CA ASN A 113 14.68 5.37 27.56
C ASN A 113 14.63 6.58 26.61
N ALA A 114 15.78 7.08 26.16
CA ALA A 114 15.86 8.16 25.18
C ALA A 114 15.30 7.75 23.81
N LYS A 115 15.60 6.53 23.34
CA LYS A 115 15.05 5.98 22.09
C LYS A 115 13.54 5.74 22.19
N ASP A 116 13.04 5.20 23.29
CA ASP A 116 11.62 5.00 23.53
C ASP A 116 10.84 6.32 23.54
N ASN A 117 11.42 7.37 24.13
CA ASN A 117 10.80 8.70 24.12
C ASN A 117 10.78 9.32 22.72
N LEU A 118 11.84 9.17 21.94
CA LEU A 118 11.90 9.60 20.54
C LEU A 118 10.89 8.82 19.67
N LEU A 119 10.79 7.51 19.84
CA LEU A 119 9.80 6.68 19.14
C LEU A 119 8.38 7.14 19.48
N LYS A 120 8.06 7.36 20.76
CA LYS A 120 6.75 7.91 21.18
C LYS A 120 6.50 9.34 20.66
N GLN A 121 7.52 10.13 20.35
CA GLN A 121 7.35 11.44 19.69
C GLN A 121 7.03 11.24 18.20
N LEU A 122 7.83 10.45 17.48
CA LEU A 122 7.62 10.13 16.07
C LEU A 122 6.27 9.42 15.81
N GLU A 123 5.81 8.56 16.72
CA GLU A 123 4.48 7.94 16.66
C GLU A 123 3.34 8.97 16.78
N ARG A 124 3.50 9.96 17.67
CA ARG A 124 2.54 11.07 17.81
C ARG A 124 2.52 11.93 16.56
N GLU A 125 3.68 12.33 16.05
CA GLU A 125 3.82 13.13 14.81
C GLU A 125 3.27 12.40 13.59
N LYS A 126 3.53 11.08 13.48
CA LYS A 126 2.93 10.23 12.46
C LYS A 126 1.40 10.16 12.62
N SER A 127 0.89 10.04 13.85
CA SER A 127 -0.56 10.00 14.10
C SER A 127 -1.25 11.33 13.78
N SER A 128 -0.61 12.48 14.06
CA SER A 128 -1.15 13.79 13.69
C SER A 128 -1.12 14.00 12.18
N LEU A 129 -0.03 13.63 11.50
CA LEU A 129 0.05 13.72 10.03
C LEU A 129 -1.01 12.82 9.35
N VAL A 130 -1.24 11.61 9.87
CA VAL A 130 -2.33 10.74 9.38
C VAL A 130 -3.70 11.35 9.65
N ALA A 131 -3.93 11.96 10.82
CA ALA A 131 -5.17 12.67 11.12
C ALA A 131 -5.40 13.87 10.19
N GLU A 132 -4.36 14.65 9.89
CA GLU A 132 -4.42 15.78 8.96
C GLU A 132 -4.68 15.33 7.52
N LEU A 133 -3.97 14.31 7.02
CA LEU A 133 -4.17 13.77 5.68
C LEU A 133 -5.56 13.13 5.52
N THR A 134 -6.09 12.46 6.56
CA THR A 134 -7.47 11.93 6.53
C THR A 134 -8.52 13.03 6.61
N ALA A 135 -8.30 14.09 7.39
CA ALA A 135 -9.15 15.29 7.41
C ALA A 135 -9.15 16.03 6.05
N GLN A 136 -7.99 16.15 5.39
CA GLN A 136 -7.89 16.72 4.05
C GLN A 136 -8.59 15.85 3.00
N ASN A 137 -8.37 14.53 3.01
CA ASN A 137 -9.03 13.60 2.09
C ASN A 137 -10.56 13.58 2.26
N THR A 138 -11.06 13.61 3.50
CA THR A 138 -12.51 13.70 3.75
C THR A 138 -13.09 15.04 3.31
N ARG A 139 -12.37 16.16 3.48
CA ARG A 139 -12.76 17.48 2.96
C ARG A 139 -12.79 17.52 1.42
N LEU A 140 -11.78 16.99 0.75
CA LEU A 140 -11.75 16.90 -0.71
C LEU A 140 -12.86 15.98 -1.24
N THR A 141 -13.13 14.87 -0.54
CA THR A 141 -14.23 13.95 -0.88
C THR A 141 -15.60 14.61 -0.73
N THR A 142 -15.83 15.42 0.32
CA THR A 142 -17.10 16.14 0.45
C THR A 142 -17.26 17.25 -0.58
N GLN A 143 -16.19 17.98 -0.92
CA GLN A 143 -16.19 18.96 -2.01
C GLN A 143 -16.50 18.30 -3.37
N LEU A 144 -15.83 17.19 -3.71
CA LEU A 144 -16.08 16.46 -4.95
C LEU A 144 -17.52 15.93 -5.01
N LYS A 145 -18.08 15.47 -3.88
CA LYS A 145 -19.48 15.05 -3.78
C LYS A 145 -20.46 16.22 -3.97
N GLN A 146 -20.14 17.42 -3.46
CA GLN A 146 -20.93 18.63 -3.69
C GLN A 146 -20.89 19.08 -5.16
N GLU A 147 -19.71 19.09 -5.80
CA GLU A 147 -19.60 19.42 -7.23
C GLU A 147 -20.29 18.37 -8.11
N SER A 148 -20.23 17.09 -7.75
CA SER A 148 -20.99 16.03 -8.41
C SER A 148 -22.51 16.26 -8.31
N GLN A 149 -23.01 16.66 -7.13
CA GLN A 149 -24.42 17.02 -6.93
C GLN A 149 -24.84 18.25 -7.76
N LYS A 150 -24.00 19.30 -7.79
CA LYS A 150 -24.23 20.47 -8.67
C LYS A 150 -24.25 20.08 -10.15
N GLN A 151 -23.32 19.21 -10.58
CA GLN A 151 -23.28 18.72 -11.96
C GLN A 151 -24.53 17.89 -12.30
N GLN A 152 -25.01 17.04 -11.38
CA GLN A 152 -26.27 16.32 -11.55
C GLN A 152 -27.48 17.27 -11.65
N HIS A 153 -27.50 18.32 -10.83
CA HIS A 153 -28.56 19.33 -10.88
C HIS A 153 -28.57 20.05 -12.24
N LEU A 154 -27.43 20.59 -12.68
CA LEU A 154 -27.29 21.26 -13.99
C LEU A 154 -27.62 20.33 -15.16
N ARG A 155 -27.26 19.03 -15.09
CA ARG A 155 -27.69 18.04 -16.09
C ARG A 155 -29.21 17.91 -16.12
N SER A 156 -29.86 17.81 -14.96
CA SER A 156 -31.33 17.73 -14.89
C SER A 156 -32.04 18.98 -15.41
N GLU A 157 -31.44 20.16 -15.27
CA GLU A 157 -31.95 21.40 -15.88
C GLU A 157 -31.77 21.41 -17.39
N LEU A 158 -30.59 21.01 -17.86
CA LEU A 158 -30.28 20.91 -19.30
C LEU A 158 -31.20 19.89 -19.99
N ASP A 159 -31.53 18.77 -19.33
CA ASP A 159 -32.47 17.78 -19.86
C ASP A 159 -33.92 18.32 -19.88
N LYS A 160 -34.37 19.09 -18.87
CA LYS A 160 -35.66 19.82 -18.94
C LYS A 160 -35.69 20.82 -20.10
N TYR A 161 -34.60 21.55 -20.35
CA TYR A 161 -34.53 22.47 -21.50
C TYR A 161 -34.55 21.72 -22.84
N LYS A 162 -33.91 20.54 -22.94
CA LYS A 162 -34.05 19.65 -24.11
C LYS A 162 -35.49 19.19 -24.30
N GLU A 163 -36.18 18.77 -23.23
CA GLU A 163 -37.58 18.36 -23.29
C GLU A 163 -38.48 19.52 -23.77
N GLN A 164 -38.28 20.73 -23.26
CA GLN A 164 -38.98 21.93 -23.72
C GLN A 164 -38.73 22.22 -25.21
N LEU A 165 -37.47 22.11 -25.68
CA LEU A 165 -37.13 22.29 -27.09
C LEU A 165 -37.72 21.17 -27.98
N MET A 166 -37.77 19.93 -27.48
CA MET A 166 -38.39 18.80 -28.18
C MET A 166 -39.91 18.95 -28.27
N LEU A 167 -40.57 19.43 -27.22
CA LEU A 167 -42.00 19.79 -27.24
C LEU A 167 -42.25 20.96 -28.21
N GLY A 168 -41.43 22.02 -28.16
CA GLY A 168 -41.52 23.13 -29.11
C GLY A 168 -41.37 22.69 -30.57
N LYS A 169 -40.41 21.79 -30.85
CA LYS A 169 -40.21 21.16 -32.16
C LYS A 169 -41.41 20.31 -32.57
N HIS A 170 -41.99 19.55 -31.64
CA HIS A 170 -43.17 18.72 -31.92
C HIS A 170 -44.39 19.59 -32.25
N ASN A 171 -44.71 20.58 -31.42
CA ASN A 171 -45.78 21.54 -31.67
C ASN A 171 -45.60 22.25 -33.02
N PHE A 172 -44.37 22.66 -33.37
CA PHE A 172 -44.09 23.27 -34.66
C PHE A 172 -44.29 22.29 -35.83
N GLN A 173 -43.94 21.00 -35.67
CA GLN A 173 -44.26 19.97 -36.66
C GLN A 173 -45.78 19.72 -36.80
N GLU A 174 -46.54 19.79 -35.71
CA GLU A 174 -48.00 19.71 -35.75
C GLU A 174 -48.62 20.93 -36.46
N HIS A 175 -48.14 22.14 -36.18
CA HIS A 175 -48.55 23.35 -36.89
C HIS A 175 -48.20 23.33 -38.39
N ILE A 176 -47.02 22.81 -38.75
CA ILE A 176 -46.66 22.56 -40.16
C ILE A 176 -47.64 21.57 -40.79
N ARG A 177 -47.92 20.43 -40.13
CA ARG A 177 -48.85 19.43 -40.63
C ARG A 177 -50.27 19.99 -40.82
N SER A 178 -50.73 20.82 -39.89
CA SER A 178 -52.03 21.53 -39.99
C SER A 178 -52.03 22.53 -41.16
N THR A 179 -50.95 23.31 -41.32
CA THR A 179 -50.79 24.26 -42.43
C THR A 179 -50.75 23.56 -43.79
N VAL A 180 -50.09 22.39 -43.88
CA VAL A 180 -50.09 21.57 -45.10
C VAL A 180 -51.49 21.03 -45.39
N GLY A 181 -52.19 20.49 -44.39
CA GLY A 181 -53.58 20.03 -44.57
C GLY A 181 -54.54 21.13 -45.05
N LEU A 182 -54.45 22.33 -44.46
CA LEU A 182 -55.23 23.49 -44.92
C LEU A 182 -54.85 23.96 -46.32
N ARG A 183 -53.59 23.80 -46.73
CA ARG A 183 -53.14 24.09 -48.09
C ARG A 183 -53.68 23.07 -49.09
N ASP A 184 -53.64 21.78 -48.75
CA ASP A 184 -54.22 20.71 -49.57
C ASP A 184 -55.74 20.91 -49.72
N GLU A 185 -56.44 21.32 -48.66
CA GLU A 185 -57.86 21.69 -48.70
C GLU A 185 -58.12 22.92 -49.59
N LEU A 186 -57.26 23.95 -49.51
CA LEU A 186 -57.35 25.13 -50.38
C LEU A 186 -57.14 24.75 -51.84
N ASP A 187 -56.10 23.97 -52.15
CA ASP A 187 -55.78 23.54 -53.51
C ASP A 187 -56.95 22.74 -54.10
N MET A 188 -57.52 21.78 -53.35
CA MET A 188 -58.75 21.05 -53.69
C MET A 188 -59.98 21.96 -53.90
N LEU A 189 -60.10 23.07 -53.17
CA LEU A 189 -61.14 24.07 -53.40
C LEU A 189 -60.87 24.92 -54.65
N THR A 190 -59.61 25.25 -54.95
CA THR A 190 -59.28 25.96 -56.19
C THR A 190 -59.50 25.12 -57.44
N GLU A 191 -59.24 23.81 -57.38
CA GLU A 191 -59.57 22.86 -58.45
C GLU A 191 -61.08 22.80 -58.69
N LYS A 192 -61.88 22.62 -57.62
CA LYS A 192 -63.35 22.67 -57.73
C LYS A 192 -63.86 24.00 -58.26
N ASN A 193 -63.23 25.12 -57.91
CA ASN A 193 -63.62 26.43 -58.42
C ASN A 193 -63.29 26.56 -59.92
N LYS A 194 -62.12 26.10 -60.37
CA LYS A 194 -61.76 26.02 -61.80
C LYS A 194 -62.73 25.12 -62.58
N ASP A 195 -63.12 23.97 -62.03
CA ASP A 195 -64.11 23.08 -62.65
C ASP A 195 -65.48 23.78 -62.81
N ILE A 196 -65.89 24.57 -61.81
CA ILE A 196 -67.12 25.37 -61.87
C ILE A 196 -66.99 26.51 -62.87
N GLU A 197 -65.86 27.21 -62.93
CA GLU A 197 -65.56 28.25 -63.93
C GLU A 197 -65.59 27.70 -65.37
N ILE A 198 -64.99 26.53 -65.61
CA ILE A 198 -65.04 25.84 -66.91
C ILE A 198 -66.49 25.47 -67.26
N ARG A 199 -67.25 24.91 -66.31
CA ARG A 199 -68.66 24.57 -66.54
C ARG A 199 -69.54 25.81 -66.77
N LEU A 200 -69.22 26.93 -66.14
CA LEU A 200 -69.88 28.21 -66.40
C LEU A 200 -69.57 28.70 -67.81
N GLN A 201 -68.29 28.74 -68.21
CA GLN A 201 -67.88 29.13 -69.57
C GLN A 201 -68.53 28.25 -70.65
N MET A 202 -68.66 26.94 -70.42
CA MET A 202 -69.40 26.05 -71.33
C MET A 202 -70.88 26.44 -71.43
N ALA A 203 -71.55 26.71 -70.30
CA ALA A 203 -72.95 27.14 -70.29
C ALA A 203 -73.15 28.54 -70.90
N GLU A 204 -72.17 29.44 -70.79
CA GLU A 204 -72.18 30.73 -71.49
C GLU A 204 -72.00 30.57 -73.00
N ALA A 205 -71.11 29.69 -73.45
CA ALA A 205 -70.96 29.37 -74.87
C ALA A 205 -72.22 28.70 -75.45
N GLU A 206 -72.88 27.81 -74.70
CA GLU A 206 -74.18 27.23 -75.06
C GLU A 206 -75.28 28.31 -75.15
N ARG A 207 -75.36 29.22 -74.16
CA ARG A 207 -76.27 30.38 -74.17
C ARG A 207 -76.05 31.25 -75.40
N ASP A 208 -74.81 31.58 -75.73
CA ASP A 208 -74.48 32.47 -76.83
C ASP A 208 -74.74 31.81 -78.18
N SER A 209 -74.49 30.51 -78.31
CA SER A 209 -74.92 29.70 -79.48
C SER A 209 -76.44 29.73 -79.67
N ILE A 210 -77.22 29.53 -78.59
CA ILE A 210 -78.68 29.61 -78.62
C ILE A 210 -79.15 31.04 -78.96
N SER A 211 -78.42 32.08 -78.51
CA SER A 211 -78.71 33.47 -78.87
C SER A 211 -78.53 33.72 -80.37
N VAL A 212 -77.47 33.19 -80.98
CA VAL A 212 -77.26 33.26 -82.43
C VAL A 212 -78.34 32.51 -83.19
N GLU A 213 -78.70 31.29 -82.78
CA GLU A 213 -79.82 30.54 -83.37
C GLU A 213 -81.16 31.29 -83.27
N LEU A 214 -81.40 31.99 -82.16
CA LEU A 214 -82.59 32.81 -81.94
C LEU A 214 -82.60 34.08 -82.82
N GLU A 215 -81.44 34.71 -83.04
CA GLU A 215 -81.28 35.82 -83.98
C GLU A 215 -81.54 35.36 -85.42
N GLU A 216 -80.93 34.26 -85.87
CA GLU A 216 -81.19 33.67 -87.18
C GLU A 216 -82.68 33.31 -87.38
N ALA A 217 -83.31 32.72 -86.36
CA ALA A 217 -84.74 32.41 -86.39
C ALA A 217 -85.59 33.69 -86.44
N SER A 218 -85.20 34.74 -85.73
CA SER A 218 -85.86 36.04 -85.72
C SER A 218 -85.75 36.76 -87.07
N ASP A 219 -84.60 36.68 -87.74
CA ASP A 219 -84.40 37.22 -89.08
C ASP A 219 -85.11 36.38 -90.14
N ARG A 220 -85.17 35.06 -90.00
CA ARG A 220 -86.03 34.19 -90.83
C ARG A 220 -87.50 34.57 -90.70
N ILE A 221 -87.97 34.85 -89.48
CA ILE A 221 -89.33 35.37 -89.22
C ILE A 221 -89.49 36.77 -89.83
N ARG A 222 -88.49 37.65 -89.76
CA ARG A 222 -88.51 38.98 -90.36
C ARG A 222 -88.63 38.92 -91.89
N LEU A 223 -87.85 38.04 -92.53
CA LEU A 223 -87.90 37.77 -93.97
C LEU A 223 -89.27 37.17 -94.37
N MET A 224 -89.80 36.21 -93.62
CA MET A 224 -91.15 35.68 -93.88
C MET A 224 -92.24 36.75 -93.70
N LYS A 225 -92.14 37.62 -92.70
CA LYS A 225 -93.06 38.76 -92.51
C LYS A 225 -92.94 39.80 -93.62
N MET A 226 -91.73 40.05 -94.14
CA MET A 226 -91.50 40.91 -95.29
C MET A 226 -92.11 40.32 -96.55
N HIS A 227 -91.85 39.04 -96.84
CA HIS A 227 -92.46 38.34 -97.97
C HIS A 227 -93.98 38.29 -97.86
N ALA A 228 -94.55 38.05 -96.67
CA ALA A 228 -96.00 38.11 -96.45
C ALA A 228 -96.57 39.50 -96.77
N ARG A 229 -95.93 40.58 -96.28
CA ARG A 229 -96.29 41.97 -96.64
C ARG A 229 -96.14 42.26 -98.12
N GLU A 230 -95.14 41.67 -98.79
CA GLU A 230 -94.94 41.83 -100.23
C GLU A 230 -96.04 41.11 -101.02
N GLN A 231 -96.45 39.91 -100.59
CA GLN A 231 -97.60 39.22 -101.18
C GLN A 231 -98.90 40.00 -100.93
N ASP A 232 -99.14 40.51 -99.71
CA ASP A 232 -100.28 41.39 -99.40
C ASP A 232 -100.26 42.65 -100.27
N ALA A 233 -99.08 43.26 -100.50
CA ALA A 233 -98.91 44.40 -101.38
C ALA A 233 -99.23 44.03 -102.84
N ARG A 234 -98.76 42.88 -103.34
CA ARG A 234 -99.11 42.35 -104.67
C ARG A 234 -100.61 42.10 -104.82
N TYR A 235 -101.27 41.56 -103.79
CA TYR A 235 -102.74 41.43 -103.77
C TYR A 235 -103.45 42.79 -103.79
N GLN A 236 -102.98 43.78 -103.02
CA GLN A 236 -103.51 45.15 -103.08
C GLN A 236 -103.24 45.85 -104.42
N GLN A 237 -102.14 45.52 -105.09
CA GLN A 237 -101.79 46.04 -106.40
C GLN A 237 -102.71 45.45 -107.47
N SER A 238 -102.92 44.13 -107.46
CA SER A 238 -103.92 43.45 -108.31
C SER A 238 -105.36 43.95 -108.08
N LEU A 239 -105.72 44.32 -106.85
CA LEU A 239 -107.00 44.95 -106.52
C LEU A 239 -107.12 46.40 -107.04
N LYS A 240 -106.02 47.13 -107.23
CA LYS A 240 -106.00 48.48 -107.81
C LYS A 240 -105.99 48.50 -109.33
N GLU A 241 -105.61 47.39 -109.98
CA GLU A 241 -105.52 47.29 -111.45
C GLU A 241 -106.87 47.19 -112.17
N TYR A 242 -108.00 47.02 -111.45
CA TYR A 242 -109.34 46.92 -112.05
C TYR A 242 -110.10 48.24 -112.23
N SER A 243 -109.49 49.40 -111.91
CA SER A 243 -110.07 50.72 -112.20
C SER A 243 -109.15 51.55 -113.10
N LEU A 244 -109.45 51.49 -114.41
CA LEU A 244 -109.24 52.40 -115.55
C LEU A 244 -108.41 53.71 -115.38
N PRO A 245 -107.77 54.19 -116.47
CA PRO A 245 -106.33 54.43 -116.46
C PRO A 245 -105.95 55.87 -116.87
N GLN A 246 -104.66 56.21 -116.78
CA GLN A 246 -103.89 56.88 -117.85
C GLN A 246 -102.53 57.39 -117.36
N GLU A 247 -101.57 57.26 -118.29
CA GLU A 247 -100.53 58.22 -118.61
C GLU A 247 -99.22 58.36 -117.83
N LYS A 248 -98.18 58.20 -118.67
CA LYS A 248 -96.88 58.88 -118.72
C LYS A 248 -95.75 58.21 -117.91
N MET A 249 -94.75 57.70 -118.65
CA MET A 249 -93.42 58.29 -118.88
C MET A 249 -92.57 58.21 -117.59
N SER A 250 -91.32 57.73 -117.58
CA SER A 250 -90.29 57.85 -118.61
C SER A 250 -89.09 56.95 -118.27
N ILE A 251 -88.36 56.44 -119.28
CA ILE A 251 -86.87 56.36 -119.37
C ILE A 251 -86.16 56.06 -118.04
N GLU A 252 -85.74 54.83 -117.70
CA GLU A 252 -84.79 53.93 -118.39
C GLU A 252 -83.37 54.50 -118.60
N GLU A 253 -82.37 53.82 -118.01
CA GLU A 253 -80.92 53.96 -118.26
C GLU A 253 -80.23 55.29 -117.86
N ARG A 254 -79.45 55.28 -116.75
CA ARG A 254 -77.98 55.15 -116.87
C ARG A 254 -77.21 54.88 -115.57
N VAL A 255 -76.06 54.26 -115.78
CA VAL A 255 -74.99 53.96 -114.81
C VAL A 255 -74.14 55.23 -114.55
N SER A 256 -73.43 55.21 -113.42
CA SER A 256 -72.24 56.02 -113.09
C SER A 256 -72.47 57.40 -112.46
N ASP A 257 -72.14 57.48 -111.17
CA ASP A 257 -70.89 58.08 -110.65
C ASP A 257 -71.08 59.16 -109.57
N GLY A 258 -70.21 59.09 -108.55
CA GLY A 258 -70.02 60.11 -107.50
C GLY A 258 -71.20 60.37 -106.53
N GLU A 259 -70.96 60.87 -105.31
CA GLU A 259 -69.71 60.93 -104.54
C GLU A 259 -70.03 61.31 -103.08
N HIS A 260 -69.09 61.05 -102.15
CA HIS A 260 -69.05 61.61 -100.79
C HIS A 260 -70.11 61.08 -99.77
N ARG A 261 -69.82 60.93 -98.46
CA ARG A 261 -68.68 61.41 -97.64
C ARG A 261 -68.63 60.69 -96.28
N SER A 262 -67.47 60.79 -95.60
CA SER A 262 -67.34 60.97 -94.13
C SER A 262 -67.62 59.77 -93.20
N LEU A 263 -66.78 59.37 -92.24
CA LEU A 263 -65.46 59.85 -91.76
C LEU A 263 -64.85 58.77 -90.82
N LEU A 264 -63.49 58.65 -90.78
CA LEU A 264 -62.65 58.21 -89.63
C LEU A 264 -62.86 56.75 -89.08
N SER A 265 -61.96 56.05 -88.38
CA SER A 265 -60.49 56.07 -88.15
C SER A 265 -60.12 54.84 -87.26
N GLU A 266 -58.87 54.48 -86.92
CA GLU A 266 -57.50 54.98 -87.20
C GLU A 266 -56.53 53.76 -87.12
N MET A 267 -55.35 53.79 -87.78
CA MET A 267 -54.20 52.93 -87.39
C MET A 267 -52.89 53.47 -87.98
N ASP A 268 -52.05 54.05 -87.12
CA ASP A 268 -50.74 54.59 -87.52
C ASP A 268 -49.66 53.51 -87.60
N VAL A 269 -48.84 53.57 -88.65
CA VAL A 269 -47.58 52.83 -88.80
C VAL A 269 -46.55 53.80 -89.39
N SER A 270 -45.40 53.94 -88.73
CA SER A 270 -44.33 54.85 -89.13
C SER A 270 -43.01 54.14 -89.42
N GLU A 271 -42.55 54.29 -90.66
CA GLU A 271 -41.15 54.24 -91.08
C GLU A 271 -40.61 55.71 -91.12
N PRO A 272 -39.29 56.04 -91.34
CA PRO A 272 -38.34 55.28 -92.15
C PRO A 272 -36.81 55.31 -91.78
N THR A 273 -36.04 54.50 -92.52
CA THR A 273 -34.66 54.72 -93.05
C THR A 273 -33.37 54.69 -92.20
N LEU A 274 -32.44 53.87 -92.69
CA LEU A 274 -31.00 54.16 -92.96
C LEU A 274 -30.11 54.80 -91.87
N SER A 275 -29.60 53.98 -90.94
CA SER A 275 -28.38 54.30 -90.17
C SER A 275 -27.63 53.05 -89.68
N GLN A 276 -27.55 52.01 -90.52
CA GLN A 276 -27.03 50.68 -90.15
C GLN A 276 -25.51 50.61 -89.89
N GLU A 277 -24.77 51.73 -89.96
CA GLU A 277 -23.30 51.77 -89.83
C GLU A 277 -22.77 52.40 -88.52
N CYS A 278 -23.59 53.10 -87.73
CA CYS A 278 -23.13 53.72 -86.48
C CYS A 278 -22.99 52.73 -85.29
N LEU A 279 -23.64 51.56 -85.36
CA LEU A 279 -23.77 50.60 -84.25
C LEU A 279 -22.65 49.55 -84.16
N SER A 280 -21.69 49.53 -85.08
CA SER A 280 -20.51 48.65 -85.04
C SER A 280 -19.31 49.32 -84.35
N VAL A 281 -19.00 50.57 -84.72
CA VAL A 281 -17.86 51.33 -84.19
C VAL A 281 -18.06 51.71 -82.71
N TYR A 282 -19.28 52.08 -82.32
CA TYR A 282 -19.60 52.42 -80.92
C TYR A 282 -19.42 51.23 -79.95
N ARG A 283 -19.66 49.99 -80.42
CA ARG A 283 -19.46 48.78 -79.60
C ARG A 283 -17.98 48.46 -79.35
N GLN A 284 -17.11 48.71 -80.33
CA GLN A 284 -15.67 48.45 -80.19
C GLN A 284 -14.98 49.46 -79.27
N LEU A 285 -15.33 50.74 -79.35
CA LEU A 285 -14.79 51.77 -78.44
C LEU A 285 -15.29 51.61 -77.00
N ARG A 286 -16.55 51.24 -76.78
CA ARG A 286 -17.11 51.03 -75.42
C ARG A 286 -16.50 49.82 -74.70
N SER A 287 -16.07 48.79 -75.43
CA SER A 287 -15.36 47.63 -74.88
C SER A 287 -13.99 48.00 -74.31
N LEU A 288 -13.25 48.90 -74.97
CA LEU A 288 -11.91 49.31 -74.52
C LEU A 288 -11.98 50.18 -73.24
N VAL A 289 -12.99 51.06 -73.17
CA VAL A 289 -13.25 51.90 -71.99
C VAL A 289 -13.66 51.04 -70.77
N SER A 290 -14.40 49.94 -70.98
CA SER A 290 -14.73 49.01 -69.89
C SER A 290 -13.52 48.26 -69.33
N GLN A 291 -12.50 47.98 -70.14
CA GLN A 291 -11.27 47.31 -69.70
C GLN A 291 -10.31 48.24 -68.94
N LEU A 292 -10.27 49.53 -69.31
CA LEU A 292 -9.49 50.53 -68.58
C LEU A 292 -10.14 50.89 -67.22
N ARG A 293 -11.47 50.80 -67.11
CA ARG A 293 -12.19 51.07 -65.86
C ARG A 293 -12.22 49.89 -64.88
N SER A 294 -11.94 48.67 -65.33
CA SER A 294 -11.83 47.50 -64.43
C SER A 294 -10.43 47.31 -63.83
N HIS A 295 -9.41 48.04 -64.30
CA HIS A 295 -8.04 47.89 -63.80
C HIS A 295 -7.73 48.78 -62.58
N SER A 296 -8.69 49.59 -62.11
CA SER A 296 -8.61 50.36 -60.86
C SER A 296 -9.31 49.69 -59.67
N ASP A 297 -10.12 48.66 -59.91
CA ASP A 297 -11.07 48.11 -58.92
C ASP A 297 -10.71 46.68 -58.46
N ASP A 298 -9.50 46.20 -58.79
CA ASP A 298 -8.95 44.90 -58.36
C ASP A 298 -8.40 44.93 -56.91
N ASP A 299 -9.14 45.53 -55.96
CA ASP A 299 -8.93 45.25 -54.52
C ASP A 299 -10.11 45.65 -53.60
N SER A 300 -11.35 45.24 -53.94
CA SER A 300 -12.35 44.95 -52.90
C SER A 300 -13.47 44.04 -53.40
N GLY A 301 -13.63 42.88 -52.77
CA GLY A 301 -14.74 42.00 -53.06
C GLY A 301 -16.04 42.54 -52.49
N LEU A 302 -17.03 42.82 -53.36
CA LEU A 302 -18.41 42.32 -53.29
C LEU A 302 -19.27 42.99 -54.38
N HIS A 303 -20.00 42.18 -55.15
CA HIS A 303 -20.98 42.67 -56.13
C HIS A 303 -22.17 43.35 -55.43
N SER A 304 -22.67 44.45 -56.01
CA SER A 304 -24.12 44.61 -56.27
C SER A 304 -24.40 45.82 -57.17
N ASP A 305 -24.70 45.52 -58.43
CA ASP A 305 -25.66 46.18 -59.33
C ASP A 305 -26.21 47.57 -58.95
N CYS A 306 -25.96 48.55 -59.82
CA CYS A 306 -26.86 49.69 -59.99
C CYS A 306 -27.01 50.02 -61.49
N SER A 307 -28.27 49.98 -61.96
CA SER A 307 -28.67 50.28 -63.35
C SER A 307 -28.91 51.78 -63.56
N SER A 308 -29.34 52.17 -64.78
CA SER A 308 -29.62 53.55 -65.24
C SER A 308 -28.35 54.31 -65.67
N SER A 309 -28.33 55.11 -66.74
CA SER A 309 -29.35 55.47 -67.76
C SER A 309 -28.59 55.84 -69.04
N SER A 310 -29.02 55.43 -70.24
CA SER A 310 -29.86 56.25 -71.11
C SER A 310 -29.50 57.76 -71.11
N LEU A 311 -28.78 58.21 -72.14
CA LEU A 311 -29.09 59.42 -72.92
C LEU A 311 -28.24 59.42 -74.19
N ASP A 312 -28.86 59.73 -75.33
CA ASP A 312 -28.20 59.79 -76.64
C ASP A 312 -27.28 61.02 -76.76
N ASP A 313 -26.16 60.84 -77.44
CA ASP A 313 -25.29 61.94 -77.86
C ASP A 313 -25.58 62.31 -79.32
N SER A 314 -26.00 63.56 -79.52
CA SER A 314 -26.09 64.21 -80.82
C SER A 314 -25.79 65.69 -80.71
N SER A 315 -24.51 66.03 -80.55
CA SER A 315 -23.74 66.78 -81.55
C SER A 315 -22.66 67.69 -80.97
N ARG A 316 -21.48 67.62 -81.61
CA ARG A 316 -20.37 68.59 -81.62
C ARG A 316 -19.46 68.64 -80.38
N PHE A 317 -18.26 68.06 -80.57
CA PHE A 317 -17.04 68.49 -79.88
C PHE A 317 -16.89 70.02 -79.98
N SER A 318 -16.91 70.70 -78.83
CA SER A 318 -16.51 72.09 -78.70
C SER A 318 -15.04 72.19 -78.23
N PRO A 319 -14.31 73.28 -78.53
CA PRO A 319 -12.98 73.52 -77.98
C PRO A 319 -13.11 73.90 -76.50
N GLY A 320 -13.15 72.88 -75.64
CA GLY A 320 -13.33 73.02 -74.19
C GLY A 320 -13.07 71.70 -73.46
N LEU A 321 -13.55 70.59 -74.03
CA LEU A 321 -13.45 69.22 -73.48
C LEU A 321 -12.04 68.80 -73.04
N LEU A 322 -10.97 69.28 -73.71
CA LEU A 322 -9.59 68.93 -73.31
C LEU A 322 -9.10 69.75 -72.12
N SER A 323 -9.64 70.95 -71.90
CA SER A 323 -9.46 71.72 -70.66
C SER A 323 -10.32 71.12 -69.56
N GLU A 324 -11.54 70.70 -69.87
CA GLU A 324 -12.48 70.05 -68.94
C GLU A 324 -11.87 68.74 -68.41
N VAL A 325 -11.42 67.83 -69.28
CA VAL A 325 -10.74 66.59 -68.86
C VAL A 325 -9.41 66.86 -68.14
N ALA A 326 -8.63 67.87 -68.53
CA ALA A 326 -7.42 68.24 -67.78
C ALA A 326 -7.75 68.81 -66.38
N GLN A 327 -8.87 69.51 -66.25
CA GLN A 327 -9.34 70.13 -65.02
C GLN A 327 -10.07 69.14 -64.12
N GLU A 328 -10.74 68.13 -64.68
CA GLU A 328 -11.22 66.92 -63.98
C GLU A 328 -10.04 66.06 -63.50
N LEU A 329 -8.98 65.89 -64.30
CA LEU A 329 -7.81 65.10 -63.89
C LEU A 329 -6.97 65.84 -62.83
N VAL A 330 -6.90 67.17 -62.90
CA VAL A 330 -6.38 68.01 -61.79
C VAL A 330 -7.31 67.99 -60.58
N SER A 331 -8.64 67.96 -60.77
CA SER A 331 -9.60 67.74 -59.67
C SER A 331 -9.33 66.39 -59.02
N LEU A 332 -9.33 65.28 -59.75
CA LEU A 332 -9.04 63.95 -59.20
C LEU A 332 -7.68 63.86 -58.47
N VAL A 333 -6.66 64.62 -58.88
CA VAL A 333 -5.35 64.66 -58.19
C VAL A 333 -5.35 65.59 -56.96
N LEU A 334 -6.28 66.53 -56.86
CA LEU A 334 -6.53 67.35 -55.67
C LEU A 334 -7.53 66.68 -54.71
N ASP A 335 -8.46 65.89 -55.26
CA ASP A 335 -9.50 65.09 -54.60
C ASP A 335 -8.96 63.70 -54.20
N THR A 336 -7.80 63.26 -54.70
CA THR A 336 -7.02 62.24 -54.01
C THR A 336 -6.58 62.83 -52.68
N ASP A 337 -7.33 62.51 -51.63
CA ASP A 337 -7.06 62.92 -50.26
C ASP A 337 -5.73 62.35 -49.76
N ILE A 338 -4.62 62.97 -50.17
CA ILE A 338 -3.27 62.66 -49.68
C ILE A 338 -3.25 62.75 -48.14
N VAL A 339 -4.06 63.64 -47.56
CA VAL A 339 -4.29 63.73 -46.11
C VAL A 339 -4.90 62.44 -45.55
N ASN A 340 -5.99 61.91 -46.13
CA ASN A 340 -6.60 60.66 -45.67
C ASN A 340 -5.68 59.45 -45.88
N ILE A 341 -4.89 59.42 -46.97
CA ILE A 341 -3.88 58.38 -47.20
C ILE A 341 -2.77 58.46 -46.14
N LEU A 342 -2.23 59.65 -45.87
CA LEU A 342 -1.23 59.87 -44.82
C LEU A 342 -1.78 59.53 -43.43
N GLU A 343 -3.02 59.90 -43.11
CA GLU A 343 -3.68 59.53 -41.86
C GLU A 343 -3.87 58.02 -41.75
N SER A 344 -4.27 57.32 -42.82
CA SER A 344 -4.39 55.86 -42.83
C SER A 344 -3.04 55.16 -42.63
N LEU A 345 -1.97 55.70 -43.22
CA LEU A 345 -0.60 55.20 -43.08
C LEU A 345 -0.04 55.49 -41.68
N GLU A 346 -0.36 56.64 -41.09
CA GLU A 346 -0.04 56.93 -39.69
C GLU A 346 -0.82 56.01 -38.74
N GLN A 347 -2.10 55.74 -38.99
CA GLN A 347 -2.89 54.81 -38.19
C GLN A 347 -2.31 53.39 -38.27
N ALA A 348 -1.97 52.90 -39.48
CA ALA A 348 -1.30 51.62 -39.66
C ALA A 348 0.06 51.57 -38.92
N ARG A 349 0.84 52.66 -38.96
CA ARG A 349 2.11 52.78 -38.23
C ARG A 349 1.92 52.76 -36.71
N ARG A 350 0.87 53.41 -36.18
CA ARG A 350 0.50 53.34 -34.75
C ARG A 350 0.09 51.93 -34.35
N GLN A 351 -0.73 51.24 -35.14
CA GLN A 351 -1.11 49.84 -34.91
C GLN A 351 0.09 48.89 -34.91
N ILE A 352 1.05 49.06 -35.81
CA ILE A 352 2.30 48.27 -35.84
C ILE A 352 3.13 48.50 -34.56
N LEU A 353 3.21 49.74 -34.07
CA LEU A 353 3.89 50.04 -32.81
C LEU A 353 3.19 49.40 -31.60
N GLU A 354 1.86 49.52 -31.50
CA GLU A 354 1.06 48.89 -30.44
C GLU A 354 1.18 47.36 -30.45
N GLN A 355 1.16 46.73 -31.63
CA GLN A 355 1.41 45.29 -31.77
C GLN A 355 2.84 44.92 -31.38
N GLY A 356 3.84 45.74 -31.73
CA GLY A 356 5.22 45.56 -31.30
C GLY A 356 5.40 45.64 -29.78
N GLU A 357 4.73 46.57 -29.11
CA GLU A 357 4.71 46.65 -27.66
C GLU A 357 4.02 45.44 -27.01
N GLU A 358 2.87 44.99 -27.52
CA GLU A 358 2.18 43.81 -26.97
C GLU A 358 2.97 42.51 -27.23
N LEU A 359 3.64 42.38 -28.37
CA LEU A 359 4.61 41.30 -28.62
C LEU A 359 5.78 41.34 -27.63
N ASN A 360 6.28 42.53 -27.28
CA ASN A 360 7.30 42.68 -26.24
C ASN A 360 6.76 42.31 -24.84
N ARG A 361 5.54 42.71 -24.49
CA ARG A 361 4.87 42.32 -23.22
C ARG A 361 4.61 40.81 -23.15
N ARG A 362 4.26 40.16 -24.26
CA ARG A 362 4.11 38.69 -24.34
C ARG A 362 5.46 37.99 -24.26
N SER A 363 6.49 38.51 -24.92
CA SER A 363 7.86 37.98 -24.87
C SER A 363 8.52 38.15 -23.50
N GLY A 364 8.13 39.17 -22.72
CA GLY A 364 8.47 39.29 -21.30
C GLY A 364 7.82 38.18 -20.46
N ARG A 365 6.49 38.07 -20.54
CA ARG A 365 5.72 37.02 -19.84
C ARG A 365 6.20 35.60 -20.18
N LEU A 366 6.53 35.33 -21.45
CA LEU A 366 7.11 34.05 -21.88
C LEU A 366 8.46 33.78 -21.18
N ARG A 367 9.39 34.74 -21.17
CA ARG A 367 10.68 34.57 -20.46
C ARG A 367 10.52 34.35 -18.96
N GLU A 368 9.58 35.05 -18.31
CA GLU A 368 9.25 34.82 -16.90
C GLU A 368 8.70 33.41 -16.65
N LEU A 369 7.80 32.93 -17.52
CA LEU A 369 7.25 31.58 -17.42
C LEU A 369 8.30 30.51 -17.71
N THR A 370 9.18 30.70 -18.69
CA THR A 370 10.32 29.80 -18.96
C THR A 370 11.28 29.74 -17.77
N SER A 371 11.58 30.88 -17.14
CA SER A 371 12.43 30.94 -15.94
C SER A 371 11.79 30.22 -14.74
N LYS A 372 10.48 30.41 -14.52
CA LYS A 372 9.73 29.69 -13.49
C LYS A 372 9.70 28.18 -13.76
N ALA A 373 9.49 27.79 -15.02
CA ALA A 373 9.52 26.38 -15.42
C ALA A 373 10.88 25.73 -15.15
N SER A 374 11.99 26.38 -15.53
CA SER A 374 13.33 25.82 -15.29
C SER A 374 13.69 25.74 -13.80
N VAL A 375 13.21 26.67 -12.96
CA VAL A 375 13.36 26.54 -11.49
C VAL A 375 12.56 25.35 -10.96
N CYS A 376 11.29 25.21 -11.35
CA CYS A 376 10.47 24.07 -10.93
C CYS A 376 11.00 22.72 -11.44
N GLU A 377 11.62 22.66 -12.62
CA GLU A 377 12.31 21.45 -13.12
C GLU A 377 13.50 21.05 -12.24
N VAL A 378 14.31 22.03 -11.79
CA VAL A 378 15.44 21.79 -10.88
C VAL A 378 14.97 21.39 -9.48
N GLU A 379 13.93 22.05 -8.94
CA GLU A 379 13.31 21.68 -7.66
C GLU A 379 12.74 20.26 -7.69
N LEU A 380 12.06 19.89 -8.79
CA LEU A 380 11.52 18.54 -8.99
C LEU A 380 12.65 17.50 -9.08
N ALA A 381 13.74 17.79 -9.80
CA ALA A 381 14.89 16.91 -9.89
C ALA A 381 15.54 16.67 -8.51
N ALA A 382 15.76 17.75 -7.74
CA ALA A 382 16.30 17.67 -6.38
C ALA A 382 15.41 16.84 -5.43
N ALA A 383 14.08 17.05 -5.49
CA ALA A 383 13.12 16.28 -4.69
C ALA A 383 13.07 14.79 -5.08
N VAL A 384 13.25 14.47 -6.37
CA VAL A 384 13.37 13.07 -6.85
C VAL A 384 14.65 12.42 -6.33
N GLU A 385 15.79 13.11 -6.37
CA GLU A 385 17.04 12.59 -5.81
C GLU A 385 16.97 12.38 -4.29
N GLU A 386 16.33 13.28 -3.54
CA GLU A 386 16.12 13.12 -2.09
C GLU A 386 15.24 11.92 -1.77
N ARG A 387 14.12 11.76 -2.49
CA ARG A 387 13.26 10.57 -2.39
C ARG A 387 14.05 9.30 -2.67
N ASP A 388 14.87 9.30 -3.71
CA ASP A 388 15.62 8.12 -4.11
C ASP A 388 16.76 7.80 -3.12
N ARG A 389 17.46 8.81 -2.59
CA ARG A 389 18.41 8.64 -1.47
C ARG A 389 17.73 8.02 -0.25
N ALA A 390 16.62 8.61 0.22
CA ALA A 390 15.86 8.09 1.36
C ALA A 390 15.34 6.65 1.13
N ARG A 391 14.96 6.30 -0.10
CA ARG A 391 14.54 4.95 -0.48
C ARG A 391 15.69 3.94 -0.42
N HIS A 392 16.89 4.33 -0.86
CA HIS A 392 18.07 3.47 -0.74
C HIS A 392 18.45 3.26 0.73
N ASP A 393 18.50 4.33 1.54
CA ASP A 393 18.82 4.24 2.98
C ASP A 393 17.82 3.35 3.74
N ALA A 394 16.52 3.51 3.46
CA ALA A 394 15.48 2.63 4.00
C ALA A 394 15.65 1.16 3.56
N SER A 395 16.04 0.92 2.30
CA SER A 395 16.29 -0.43 1.79
C SER A 395 17.51 -1.08 2.45
N TYR A 396 18.62 -0.35 2.62
CA TYR A 396 19.81 -0.85 3.31
C TYR A 396 19.55 -1.10 4.80
N SER A 397 18.79 -0.21 5.45
CA SER A 397 18.40 -0.38 6.86
C SER A 397 17.50 -1.60 7.05
N SER A 398 16.52 -1.83 6.15
CA SER A 398 15.67 -3.02 6.16
C SER A 398 16.49 -4.29 5.98
N LEU A 399 17.35 -4.36 4.96
CA LEU A 399 18.19 -5.53 4.71
C LEU A 399 19.10 -5.87 5.90
N ALA A 400 19.70 -4.86 6.52
CA ALA A 400 20.54 -5.05 7.71
C ALA A 400 19.73 -5.56 8.92
N GLN A 401 18.48 -5.09 9.10
CA GLN A 401 17.58 -5.59 10.14
C GLN A 401 17.11 -7.03 9.83
N ASP A 402 16.75 -7.33 8.59
CA ASP A 402 16.34 -8.67 8.16
C ASP A 402 17.47 -9.70 8.33
N GLU A 403 18.72 -9.34 7.98
CA GLU A 403 19.91 -10.16 8.26
C GLU A 403 20.15 -10.38 9.75
N ALA A 404 19.99 -9.35 10.58
CA ALA A 404 20.16 -9.47 12.02
C ALA A 404 19.07 -10.37 12.65
N VAL A 405 17.82 -10.24 12.20
CA VAL A 405 16.70 -11.10 12.61
C VAL A 405 16.90 -12.54 12.13
N MET A 406 17.45 -12.75 10.93
CA MET A 406 17.79 -14.09 10.43
C MET A 406 18.85 -14.76 11.30
N LYS A 407 19.98 -14.08 11.56
CA LYS A 407 21.05 -14.58 12.45
C LYS A 407 20.53 -14.88 13.85
N ALA A 408 19.71 -14.01 14.44
CA ALA A 408 19.09 -14.24 15.75
C ALA A 408 18.10 -15.43 15.76
N ARG A 409 17.41 -15.71 14.64
CA ARG A 409 16.57 -16.91 14.50
C ARG A 409 17.41 -18.17 14.43
N ASP A 410 18.49 -18.17 13.65
CA ASP A 410 19.42 -19.30 13.53
C ASP A 410 20.10 -19.62 14.87
N GLU A 411 20.58 -18.60 15.58
CA GLU A 411 21.16 -18.74 16.93
C GLU A 411 20.15 -19.33 17.92
N ARG A 412 18.89 -18.86 17.89
CA ARG A 412 17.80 -19.42 18.70
C ARG A 412 17.53 -20.88 18.34
N ASP A 413 17.48 -21.24 17.05
CA ASP A 413 17.22 -22.63 16.64
C ASP A 413 18.39 -23.56 17.00
N ILE A 414 19.64 -23.12 16.88
CA ILE A 414 20.82 -23.85 17.38
C ILE A 414 20.74 -24.03 18.91
N ALA A 415 20.34 -22.99 19.65
CA ALA A 415 20.16 -23.08 21.11
C ALA A 415 19.03 -24.04 21.50
N VAL A 416 17.90 -24.02 20.78
CA VAL A 416 16.78 -24.95 20.97
C VAL A 416 17.22 -26.40 20.68
N GLN A 417 17.92 -26.65 19.57
CA GLN A 417 18.46 -27.98 19.24
C GLN A 417 19.41 -28.49 20.31
N ARG A 418 20.32 -27.64 20.82
CA ARG A 418 21.20 -27.99 21.96
C ARG A 418 20.41 -28.32 23.21
N ARG A 419 19.39 -27.53 23.55
CA ARG A 419 18.52 -27.78 24.71
C ARG A 419 17.79 -29.12 24.58
N THR A 420 17.15 -29.38 23.44
CA THR A 420 16.43 -30.64 23.19
C THR A 420 17.36 -31.85 23.20
N LYS A 421 18.60 -31.72 22.70
CA LYS A 421 19.60 -32.79 22.82
C LYS A 421 19.91 -33.12 24.29
N VAL A 422 20.15 -32.10 25.13
CA VAL A 422 20.42 -32.28 26.56
C VAL A 422 19.17 -32.80 27.32
N GLU A 423 17.97 -32.36 26.96
CA GLU A 423 16.70 -32.88 27.49
C GLU A 423 16.54 -34.39 27.20
N VAL A 424 16.91 -34.84 25.99
CA VAL A 424 16.89 -36.27 25.61
C VAL A 424 17.97 -37.07 26.35
N GLU A 425 19.18 -36.54 26.49
CA GLU A 425 20.27 -37.17 27.27
C GLU A 425 19.90 -37.29 28.77
N LEU A 426 19.24 -36.27 29.33
CA LEU A 426 18.73 -36.29 30.70
C LEU A 426 17.58 -37.30 30.88
N ALA A 427 16.67 -37.39 29.92
CA ALA A 427 15.61 -38.40 29.94
C ALA A 427 16.20 -39.82 29.88
N ARG A 428 17.23 -40.03 29.06
CA ARG A 428 17.95 -41.31 28.95
C ARG A 428 18.64 -41.70 30.26
N THR A 429 19.44 -40.82 30.86
CA THR A 429 20.12 -41.11 32.13
C THR A 429 19.13 -41.34 33.27
N ARG A 430 17.96 -40.70 33.26
CA ARG A 430 16.86 -40.98 34.20
C ARG A 430 16.27 -42.39 34.02
N VAL A 431 16.12 -42.86 32.77
CA VAL A 431 15.68 -44.25 32.49
C VAL A 431 16.74 -45.25 32.94
N GLU A 432 18.01 -45.00 32.64
CA GLU A 432 19.14 -45.84 33.07
C GLU A 432 19.23 -45.94 34.60
N LEU A 433 19.01 -44.83 35.33
CA LEU A 433 18.91 -44.81 36.79
C LEU A 433 17.70 -45.60 37.32
N MET A 434 16.54 -45.48 36.67
CA MET A 434 15.35 -46.26 37.05
C MET A 434 15.56 -47.78 36.82
N GLN A 435 16.24 -48.17 35.75
CA GLN A 435 16.61 -49.58 35.50
C GLN A 435 17.59 -50.09 36.56
N ALA A 436 18.64 -49.33 36.87
CA ALA A 436 19.59 -49.70 37.93
C ALA A 436 18.92 -49.82 39.31
N SER A 437 17.96 -48.95 39.61
CA SER A 437 17.14 -49.02 40.83
C SER A 437 16.25 -50.28 40.86
N SER A 438 15.63 -50.66 39.74
CA SER A 438 14.85 -51.91 39.64
C SER A 438 15.74 -53.13 39.89
N GLN A 439 16.88 -53.21 39.21
CA GLN A 439 17.86 -54.30 39.38
C GLN A 439 18.38 -54.40 40.82
N LEU A 440 18.58 -53.27 41.50
CA LEU A 440 18.96 -53.24 42.91
C LEU A 440 17.84 -53.76 43.81
N ILE A 441 16.58 -53.37 43.57
CA ILE A 441 15.42 -53.86 44.33
C ILE A 441 15.24 -55.38 44.12
N GLU A 442 15.34 -55.86 42.88
CA GLU A 442 15.30 -57.29 42.54
C GLU A 442 16.42 -58.07 43.24
N SER A 443 17.65 -57.51 43.26
CA SER A 443 18.80 -58.11 43.97
C SER A 443 18.60 -58.14 45.49
N ILE A 444 17.98 -57.11 46.07
CA ILE A 444 17.63 -57.06 47.49
C ILE A 444 16.53 -58.09 47.80
N GLN A 445 15.51 -58.20 46.96
CA GLN A 445 14.44 -59.20 47.10
C GLN A 445 15.01 -60.63 47.07
N GLN A 446 15.83 -60.97 46.06
CA GLN A 446 16.52 -62.26 45.99
C GLN A 446 17.39 -62.52 47.23
N LYS A 447 18.11 -61.51 47.74
CA LYS A 447 18.90 -61.65 48.97
C LYS A 447 18.02 -61.90 50.20
N VAL A 448 16.85 -61.24 50.30
CA VAL A 448 15.89 -61.45 51.40
C VAL A 448 15.28 -62.85 51.30
N GLU A 449 14.88 -63.31 50.12
CA GLU A 449 14.38 -64.67 49.89
C GLU A 449 15.42 -65.73 50.28
N LEU A 450 16.69 -65.54 49.90
CA LEU A 450 17.78 -66.43 50.31
C LEU A 450 18.05 -66.37 51.83
N SER A 451 17.89 -65.21 52.49
CA SER A 451 17.99 -65.10 53.94
C SER A 451 16.86 -65.86 54.64
N GLN A 452 15.62 -65.70 54.16
CA GLN A 452 14.46 -66.43 54.68
C GLN A 452 14.58 -67.94 54.47
N GLN A 453 15.12 -68.38 53.33
CA GLN A 453 15.46 -69.79 53.11
C GLN A 453 16.52 -70.27 54.11
N LEU A 454 17.59 -69.50 54.35
CA LEU A 454 18.61 -69.86 55.34
C LEU A 454 18.05 -69.92 56.77
N GLU A 455 17.16 -69.00 57.14
CA GLU A 455 16.45 -69.00 58.43
C GLU A 455 15.54 -70.23 58.57
N GLN A 456 14.82 -70.62 57.51
CA GLN A 456 14.03 -71.86 57.49
C GLN A 456 14.92 -73.10 57.62
N TRP A 457 16.02 -73.18 56.87
CA TRP A 457 16.99 -74.29 56.98
C TRP A 457 17.65 -74.36 58.36
N GLN A 458 17.86 -73.22 59.03
CA GLN A 458 18.33 -73.17 60.42
C GLN A 458 17.27 -73.75 61.37
N MET A 459 16.01 -73.32 61.24
CA MET A 459 14.91 -73.83 62.06
C MET A 459 14.69 -75.34 61.86
N ASP A 460 14.69 -75.82 60.61
CA ASP A 460 14.56 -77.25 60.29
C ASP A 460 15.72 -78.07 60.88
N MET A 461 16.95 -77.52 60.86
CA MET A 461 18.13 -78.17 61.44
C MET A 461 18.09 -78.16 62.98
N GLU A 462 17.61 -77.08 63.60
CA GLU A 462 17.37 -77.03 65.05
C GLU A 462 16.28 -78.01 65.47
N GLU A 463 15.20 -78.15 64.70
CA GLU A 463 14.16 -79.15 64.93
C GLU A 463 14.73 -80.57 64.82
N LEU A 464 15.50 -80.89 63.78
CA LEU A 464 16.19 -82.18 63.64
C LEU A 464 17.18 -82.46 64.80
N LEU A 465 17.90 -81.44 65.28
CA LEU A 465 18.77 -81.59 66.46
C LEU A 465 17.97 -81.83 67.74
N ASN A 466 16.85 -81.11 67.92
CA ASN A 466 15.95 -81.29 69.06
C ASN A 466 15.26 -82.66 69.02
N GLU A 467 14.84 -83.15 67.85
CA GLU A 467 14.35 -84.51 67.66
C GLU A 467 15.43 -85.55 67.96
N GLN A 468 16.66 -85.37 67.47
CA GLN A 468 17.77 -86.27 67.80
C GLN A 468 18.08 -86.27 69.30
N LEU A 469 18.02 -85.12 69.97
CA LEU A 469 18.26 -84.98 71.40
C LEU A 469 17.12 -85.63 72.20
N LYS A 470 15.86 -85.38 71.84
CA LYS A 470 14.67 -86.03 72.42
C LYS A 470 14.65 -87.54 72.19
N ASN A 471 15.07 -88.01 71.01
CA ASN A 471 15.24 -89.42 70.71
C ASN A 471 16.40 -90.04 71.51
N LYS A 472 17.51 -89.32 71.74
CA LYS A 472 18.61 -89.76 72.62
C LYS A 472 18.16 -89.83 74.07
N LEU A 473 17.44 -88.83 74.58
CA LEU A 473 16.86 -88.81 75.93
C LEU A 473 15.84 -89.93 76.11
N SER A 474 14.87 -90.09 75.19
CA SER A 474 13.90 -91.20 75.23
C SER A 474 14.60 -92.57 75.19
N ASN A 475 15.61 -92.75 74.33
CA ASN A 475 16.42 -93.98 74.34
C ASN A 475 17.24 -94.16 75.63
N GLN A 476 17.68 -93.09 76.28
CA GLN A 476 18.30 -93.13 77.60
C GLN A 476 17.28 -93.44 78.70
N GLU A 477 16.08 -92.86 78.69
CA GLU A 477 14.99 -93.16 79.62
C GLU A 477 14.49 -94.61 79.49
N ILE A 478 14.41 -95.14 78.26
CA ILE A 478 14.12 -96.55 78.00
C ILE A 478 15.24 -97.46 78.54
N LYS A 479 16.52 -97.06 78.40
CA LYS A 479 17.65 -97.76 79.04
C LYS A 479 17.59 -97.65 80.56
N MET A 480 17.27 -96.48 81.11
CA MET A 480 17.22 -96.24 82.55
C MET A 480 16.04 -96.96 83.20
N ARG A 481 14.87 -97.03 82.54
CA ARG A 481 13.75 -97.89 82.94
C ARG A 481 14.12 -99.36 82.93
N LYS A 482 14.85 -99.83 81.91
CA LYS A 482 15.42 -101.19 81.89
C LYS A 482 16.44 -101.46 83.02
N THR A 483 17.10 -100.43 83.55
CA THR A 483 18.00 -100.58 84.73
C THR A 483 17.30 -100.32 86.07
N SER A 484 16.08 -99.77 86.11
CA SER A 484 15.32 -99.55 87.35
C SER A 484 14.37 -100.68 87.72
N GLU A 485 14.26 -101.72 86.89
CA GLU A 485 13.47 -102.93 87.15
C GLU A 485 14.36 -104.15 87.52
N GLU A 486 15.55 -103.94 88.10
CA GLU A 486 16.33 -105.01 88.75
C GLU A 486 16.25 -104.89 90.29
N PRO A 487 15.47 -105.75 90.99
CA PRO A 487 15.36 -105.74 92.44
C PRO A 487 16.54 -106.45 93.12
N ILE A 488 17.19 -105.76 94.08
CA ILE A 488 18.30 -106.33 94.86
C ILE A 488 17.74 -107.26 95.96
N ALA A 489 18.08 -108.55 95.88
CA ALA A 489 17.81 -109.55 96.93
C ALA A 489 19.09 -109.88 97.73
N PRO A 490 18.99 -110.19 99.05
CA PRO A 490 20.14 -110.33 99.94
C PRO A 490 20.90 -111.66 99.81
N PRO A 491 22.17 -111.73 100.26
CA PRO A 491 23.09 -112.80 99.87
C PRO A 491 23.01 -114.07 100.75
N GLN A 492 23.25 -115.23 100.13
CA GLN A 492 23.65 -116.45 100.84
C GLN A 492 24.98 -116.99 100.31
N ARG A 493 25.82 -117.52 101.22
CA ARG A 493 27.22 -117.88 100.93
C ARG A 493 27.37 -119.33 100.43
N LYS A 494 27.83 -119.44 99.18
CA LYS A 494 28.66 -120.49 98.55
C LYS A 494 28.88 -121.83 99.30
N LEU A 495 28.59 -122.93 98.61
CA LEU A 495 29.53 -124.04 98.38
C LEU A 495 29.46 -124.42 96.88
N LEU A 496 30.50 -124.16 96.09
CA LEU A 496 31.54 -125.13 95.70
C LEU A 496 31.02 -126.33 94.88
N ARG A 497 31.26 -126.35 93.55
CA ARG A 497 32.31 -127.18 92.92
C ARG A 497 32.34 -127.12 91.37
N PHE A 498 33.58 -127.08 90.86
CA PHE A 498 34.12 -127.78 89.68
C PHE A 498 33.65 -127.37 88.26
N PHE A 499 34.67 -126.95 87.49
CA PHE A 499 34.63 -126.74 86.04
C PHE A 499 34.41 -128.06 85.29
N TYR A 500 33.40 -128.11 84.41
CA TYR A 500 33.44 -128.82 83.11
C TYR A 500 32.11 -128.66 82.33
N ARG A 501 32.04 -127.67 81.43
CA ARG A 501 31.87 -127.87 79.98
C ARG A 501 31.96 -126.55 79.23
#